data_AF-A0A1E5GAX5-F1
#
_entry.id   AF-A0A1E5GAX5-F1
#
_cell.length_a   1.000
_cell.length_b   1.000
_cell.length_c   1.000
_cell.angle_alpha   90.00
_cell.angle_beta   90.00
_cell.angle_gamma   90.00
#
_symmetry.space_group_name_H-M   'P 1'
#
loop_
_entity.id
_entity.type
_entity.pdbx_description
1 polymer ?
#
loop_
_entity_poly.entity_id
_entity_poly.type
_entity_poly.pdbx_seq_one_letter_code
_entity_poly.pdbx_strand_id
1 'polypeptide(L)'
;MKRVKKMDNKTKKKVTTGVAAGLAATMLLAGTFAWVQLNDERVNRMTTSTITDGTVHLNEDFISRGDWEIGTEHDKKVSVTNSGNSRVFVRVSYEEVLKFYGNDGEPITKQTGATSAADLPVAFNADKYTGNGWVDVPSSQITPALPANVKVKAKGTKTSEITGDGKTVEKVGLEYAIFNEYETGKFQKMDASLKVASPAGATADTWTYTVADINYYVYQSQEFKAVDWAGSNTMLGTSGTRYNVDYDYTAFANTPATLATGAQIPTVDAADNTRWLANLQSDSGLDSSLYTVYNAAGMTNTVPTSGGENKWLYNDKDGYFYYMNVLNSGESTPEFLNALGLRADASKKYSDVQVDLVLNMEAIQAVKAAITDPAGNNGGWGMASTDPVATHLQSLVTK
;
A
#
# COMPACT_ATOMS: atom_id res chain seq x y z
N MET A 1 -42.74 -64.35 60.61
CA MET A 1 -43.28 -63.85 59.32
C MET A 1 -42.92 -62.38 59.16
N LYS A 2 -42.50 -62.00 57.94
CA LYS A 2 -42.25 -60.65 57.32
C LYS A 2 -42.77 -59.42 58.08
N ARG A 3 -42.16 -58.23 58.06
CA ARG A 3 -40.94 -57.65 57.44
C ARG A 3 -40.82 -56.25 58.08
N VAL A 4 -39.66 -55.87 58.61
CA VAL A 4 -39.35 -54.48 59.02
C VAL A 4 -38.60 -53.81 57.86
N LYS A 5 -39.07 -52.64 57.42
CA LYS A 5 -38.41 -51.78 56.42
C LYS A 5 -37.56 -50.77 57.21
N LYS A 6 -36.24 -51.01 57.25
CA LYS A 6 -35.19 -50.32 56.46
C LYS A 6 -35.16 -48.82 56.73
N MET A 7 -34.18 -48.34 57.49
CA MET A 7 -32.77 -48.03 57.10
C MET A 7 -32.69 -46.52 56.90
N ASP A 8 -31.62 -45.82 57.23
CA ASP A 8 -30.27 -46.15 57.68
C ASP A 8 -29.75 -44.88 58.39
N ASN A 9 -29.10 -44.97 59.56
CA ASN A 9 -27.65 -44.86 59.75
C ASN A 9 -26.98 -43.66 59.06
N LYS A 10 -26.02 -42.94 59.64
CA LYS A 10 -25.36 -42.97 60.94
C LYS A 10 -24.52 -41.69 61.01
N THR A 11 -24.78 -40.88 62.01
CA THR A 11 -23.82 -40.28 62.96
C THR A 11 -22.36 -40.01 62.56
N LYS A 12 -21.99 -38.72 62.75
CA LYS A 12 -21.04 -38.15 63.75
C LYS A 12 -19.62 -37.77 63.33
N LYS A 13 -19.30 -36.53 63.77
CA LYS A 13 -17.98 -35.92 64.14
C LYS A 13 -17.04 -35.61 62.99
N LYS A 14 -16.09 -34.65 63.05
CA LYS A 14 -15.89 -33.34 63.71
C LYS A 14 -14.48 -32.91 63.19
N VAL A 15 -14.36 -31.70 62.63
CA VAL A 15 -13.21 -30.77 62.77
C VAL A 15 -11.87 -31.06 62.05
N THR A 16 -11.35 -29.99 61.40
CA THR A 16 -9.95 -29.61 61.04
C THR A 16 -9.19 -30.27 59.88
N THR A 17 -9.04 -29.57 58.75
CA THR A 17 -7.87 -28.71 58.36
C THR A 17 -7.79 -28.59 56.84
N GLY A 18 -7.74 -27.35 56.31
CA GLY A 18 -7.46 -27.10 54.89
C GLY A 18 -7.80 -25.68 54.42
N VAL A 19 -6.95 -24.71 54.79
CA VAL A 19 -6.59 -23.48 54.04
C VAL A 19 -7.71 -22.69 53.34
N ALA A 20 -8.04 -21.51 53.88
CA ALA A 20 -8.01 -20.20 53.19
C ALA A 20 -8.93 -19.18 53.92
N ALA A 21 -8.37 -18.49 54.92
CA ALA A 21 -8.89 -17.20 55.34
C ALA A 21 -8.42 -16.14 54.33
N GLY A 22 -9.34 -15.35 53.78
CA GLY A 22 -8.99 -14.14 53.03
C GLY A 22 -9.90 -13.86 51.85
N LEU A 23 -11.08 -13.31 52.13
CA LEU A 23 -11.75 -12.21 51.40
C LEU A 23 -13.25 -12.20 51.74
N ALA A 24 -13.54 -11.78 52.97
CA ALA A 24 -14.71 -10.94 53.17
C ALA A 24 -14.47 -9.58 52.47
N ALA A 25 -15.55 -8.93 52.06
CA ALA A 25 -15.64 -7.56 51.51
C ALA A 25 -15.49 -7.42 49.99
N THR A 26 -16.64 -7.43 49.31
CA THR A 26 -17.10 -6.48 48.25
C THR A 26 -17.98 -7.17 47.20
N MET A 27 -19.17 -7.65 47.57
CA MET A 27 -20.28 -7.81 46.60
C MET A 27 -20.93 -6.46 46.30
N LEU A 28 -20.10 -5.49 45.93
CA LEU A 28 -20.43 -4.17 45.38
C LEU A 28 -19.24 -3.75 44.50
N LEU A 29 -19.06 -4.41 43.35
CA LEU A 29 -18.31 -3.84 42.24
C LEU A 29 -19.12 -4.07 40.96
N ALA A 30 -19.36 -2.94 40.31
CA ALA A 30 -19.96 -2.70 39.02
C ALA A 30 -19.98 -3.92 38.08
N GLY A 31 -21.13 -4.16 37.46
CA GLY A 31 -21.13 -4.85 36.18
C GLY A 31 -20.15 -4.13 35.24
N THR A 32 -19.10 -4.83 34.83
CA THR A 32 -18.21 -4.37 33.77
C THR A 32 -19.04 -4.22 32.50
N PHE A 33 -19.40 -2.98 32.16
CA PHE A 33 -19.88 -2.65 30.82
C PHE A 33 -18.69 -2.87 29.87
N ALA A 34 -18.66 -3.99 29.16
CA ALA A 34 -17.78 -4.13 28.01
C ALA A 34 -18.45 -3.38 26.85
N TRP A 35 -17.88 -2.26 26.42
CA TRP A 35 -18.31 -1.56 25.20
C TRP A 35 -17.71 -2.27 23.98
N VAL A 36 -18.44 -2.21 22.89
CA VAL A 36 -18.10 -2.93 21.67
C VAL A 36 -17.25 -2.04 20.81
N GLN A 37 -16.03 -2.46 20.56
CA GLN A 37 -15.12 -1.87 19.58
C GLN A 37 -15.11 -2.78 18.35
N LEU A 38 -15.56 -2.26 17.20
CA LEU A 38 -15.45 -2.91 15.90
C LEU A 38 -14.20 -2.34 15.25
N ASN A 39 -13.22 -3.18 14.92
CA ASN A 39 -12.16 -2.83 13.99
C ASN A 39 -12.53 -3.49 12.65
N ASP A 40 -12.84 -2.71 11.62
CA ASP A 40 -12.95 -3.21 10.24
C ASP A 40 -11.75 -2.68 9.46
N GLU A 41 -10.75 -3.53 9.34
CA GLU A 41 -10.00 -3.55 8.11
C GLU A 41 -10.71 -4.52 7.19
N ARG A 42 -11.17 -4.07 6.02
CA ARG A 42 -11.39 -5.07 4.99
C ARG A 42 -10.04 -5.58 4.54
N VAL A 43 -9.76 -6.87 4.62
CA VAL A 43 -10.70 -7.98 4.81
C VAL A 43 -10.95 -8.39 6.27
N ASN A 44 -12.20 -8.14 6.67
CA ASN A 44 -12.93 -8.47 7.89
C ASN A 44 -12.50 -9.75 8.64
N ARG A 45 -12.09 -9.61 9.90
CA ARG A 45 -12.54 -10.47 11.02
C ARG A 45 -12.34 -9.79 12.37
N MET A 46 -13.46 -9.51 13.04
CA MET A 46 -13.52 -9.00 14.41
C MET A 46 -13.30 -10.09 15.48
N THR A 47 -12.82 -9.67 16.65
CA THR A 47 -13.40 -10.02 17.96
C THR A 47 -13.38 -8.74 18.80
N THR A 48 -14.46 -8.27 19.44
CA THR A 48 -15.00 -8.80 20.70
C THR A 48 -16.51 -8.50 20.90
N SER A 49 -17.10 -9.15 21.90
CA SER A 49 -18.52 -9.31 22.23
C SER A 49 -19.34 -8.01 22.33
N THR A 50 -20.57 -8.06 21.78
CA THR A 50 -21.75 -7.18 21.91
C THR A 50 -22.17 -6.29 20.73
N ILE A 51 -21.74 -6.54 19.49
CA ILE A 51 -22.51 -6.21 18.27
C ILE A 51 -22.35 -7.41 17.32
N THR A 52 -23.42 -7.81 16.63
CA THR A 52 -23.40 -8.98 15.74
C THR A 52 -22.48 -8.73 14.55
N ASP A 53 -21.60 -9.69 14.27
CA ASP A 53 -20.59 -9.72 13.20
C ASP A 53 -21.09 -9.21 11.83
N GLY A 54 -20.26 -8.49 11.10
CA GLY A 54 -20.52 -8.03 9.74
C GLY A 54 -21.65 -7.01 9.59
N THR A 55 -21.80 -6.10 10.55
CA THR A 55 -22.88 -5.10 10.55
C THR A 55 -22.44 -3.66 10.42
N VAL A 56 -21.13 -3.37 10.38
CA VAL A 56 -20.61 -2.07 9.96
C VAL A 56 -19.47 -2.36 9.00
N HIS A 57 -19.48 -1.71 7.84
CA HIS A 57 -18.53 -1.99 6.77
C HIS A 57 -17.95 -0.72 6.19
N LEU A 58 -16.65 -0.72 5.98
CA LEU A 58 -15.98 0.20 5.07
C LEU A 58 -16.34 -0.16 3.62
N ASN A 59 -16.84 0.80 2.86
CA ASN A 59 -17.02 0.71 1.41
C ASN A 59 -15.83 1.42 0.75
N GLU A 60 -15.14 0.68 -0.10
CA GLU A 60 -14.04 1.18 -0.90
C GLU A 60 -14.26 0.78 -2.36
N ASP A 61 -14.37 1.77 -3.25
CA ASP A 61 -14.23 1.56 -4.69
C ASP A 61 -12.81 1.97 -5.08
N PHE A 62 -11.97 0.97 -5.38
CA PHE A 62 -10.57 1.14 -5.80
C PHE A 62 -10.27 0.28 -7.03
N ILE A 63 -9.55 0.85 -8.00
CA ILE A 63 -9.02 0.12 -9.15
C ILE A 63 -7.60 -0.35 -8.79
N SER A 64 -7.44 -1.67 -8.61
CA SER A 64 -6.15 -2.30 -8.31
C SER A 64 -5.22 -2.36 -9.53
N ARG A 65 -3.94 -2.11 -9.25
CA ARG A 65 -2.68 -2.25 -10.02
C ARG A 65 -2.78 -2.56 -11.52
N GLY A 66 -2.14 -1.69 -12.30
CA GLY A 66 -1.75 -1.93 -13.68
C GLY A 66 -1.28 -0.68 -14.41
N ASP A 67 -1.91 0.47 -14.10
CA ASP A 67 -1.83 1.67 -14.94
C ASP A 67 -1.56 2.95 -14.13
N TRP A 68 -0.80 2.87 -13.02
CA TRP A 68 -0.39 4.09 -12.30
C TRP A 68 0.68 4.83 -13.09
N GLU A 69 0.29 5.93 -13.72
CA GLU A 69 1.20 6.80 -14.46
C GLU A 69 1.48 8.07 -13.66
N ILE A 70 2.68 8.62 -13.82
CA ILE A 70 3.02 9.91 -13.20
C ILE A 70 2.08 10.97 -13.78
N GLY A 71 1.42 11.73 -12.90
CA GLY A 71 0.44 12.74 -13.29
C GLY A 71 -0.97 12.20 -13.52
N THR A 72 -1.24 10.91 -13.28
CA THR A 72 -2.61 10.36 -13.30
C THR A 72 -3.20 10.24 -11.90
N GLU A 73 -4.53 10.28 -11.84
CA GLU A 73 -5.34 10.09 -10.65
C GLU A 73 -6.03 8.73 -10.71
N HIS A 74 -6.20 8.11 -9.55
CA HIS A 74 -6.92 6.84 -9.41
C HIS A 74 -8.01 6.94 -8.35
N ASP A 75 -9.23 6.55 -8.73
CA ASP A 75 -10.40 6.50 -7.84
C ASP A 75 -10.09 5.67 -6.59
N LYS A 76 -10.36 6.25 -5.43
CA LYS A 76 -10.30 5.65 -4.09
C LYS A 76 -11.42 6.28 -3.26
N LYS A 77 -12.66 5.84 -3.52
CA LYS A 77 -13.85 6.39 -2.85
C LYS A 77 -14.11 5.65 -1.56
N VAL A 78 -14.14 6.36 -0.44
CA VAL A 78 -14.21 5.74 0.89
C VAL A 78 -15.41 6.26 1.69
N SER A 79 -16.29 5.35 2.12
CA SER A 79 -17.41 5.62 3.04
C SER A 79 -17.60 4.48 4.04
N VAL A 80 -18.41 4.68 5.08
CA VAL A 80 -18.74 3.64 6.06
C VAL A 80 -20.26 3.45 6.14
N THR A 81 -20.71 2.20 6.09
CA THR A 81 -22.14 1.83 6.26
C THR A 81 -22.34 1.07 7.56
N ASN A 82 -23.38 1.40 8.31
CA ASN A 82 -23.85 0.62 9.46
C ASN A 82 -25.09 -0.20 9.06
N SER A 83 -24.92 -1.47 8.72
CA SER A 83 -25.98 -2.46 8.53
C SER A 83 -26.48 -3.11 9.84
N GLY A 84 -25.99 -2.67 11.00
CA GLY A 84 -26.32 -3.21 12.32
C GLY A 84 -27.49 -2.53 12.97
N ASN A 85 -27.98 -3.12 14.06
CA ASN A 85 -29.15 -2.59 14.77
C ASN A 85 -28.80 -1.52 15.81
N SER A 86 -27.51 -1.39 16.15
CA SER A 86 -27.03 -0.44 17.14
C SER A 86 -26.53 0.83 16.47
N ARG A 87 -26.77 1.97 17.13
CA ARG A 87 -26.20 3.26 16.75
C ARG A 87 -24.72 3.30 17.17
N VAL A 88 -23.85 3.78 16.29
CA VAL A 88 -22.39 3.78 16.53
C VAL A 88 -21.76 5.14 16.25
N PHE A 89 -20.63 5.41 16.89
CA PHE A 89 -19.64 6.37 16.43
C PHE A 89 -18.61 5.65 15.57
N VAL A 90 -18.07 6.35 14.58
CA VAL A 90 -17.09 5.80 13.64
C VAL A 90 -15.88 6.73 13.54
N ARG A 91 -14.69 6.15 13.52
CA ARG A 91 -13.45 6.82 13.15
C ARG A 91 -12.63 5.98 12.18
N VAL A 92 -11.81 6.62 11.36
CA VAL A 92 -10.93 5.95 10.39
C VAL A 92 -9.54 6.55 10.47
N SER A 93 -8.49 5.75 10.35
CA SER A 93 -7.10 6.21 10.20
C SER A 93 -6.43 5.50 9.02
N TYR A 94 -5.21 5.95 8.67
CA TYR A 94 -4.45 5.43 7.55
C TYR A 94 -3.14 4.78 7.98
N GLU A 95 -2.80 3.69 7.29
CA GLU A 95 -1.45 3.17 7.16
C GLU A 95 -1.06 3.26 5.68
N GLU A 96 0.03 3.93 5.40
CA GLU A 96 0.49 4.18 4.03
C GLU A 96 1.83 3.51 3.82
N VAL A 97 1.97 2.78 2.70
CA VAL A 97 3.23 2.19 2.30
C VAL A 97 3.53 2.61 0.87
N LEU A 98 4.70 3.24 0.70
CA LEU A 98 5.22 3.66 -0.58
C LEU A 98 6.47 2.87 -0.90
N LYS A 99 6.48 2.25 -2.08
CA LYS A 99 7.59 1.53 -2.66
C LYS A 99 8.01 2.22 -3.95
N PHE A 100 9.31 2.49 -4.08
CA PHE A 100 9.89 3.22 -5.21
C PHE A 100 11.32 2.72 -5.49
N TYR A 101 11.87 3.09 -6.64
CA TYR A 101 13.26 2.75 -6.96
C TYR A 101 14.27 3.59 -6.16
N GLY A 102 15.34 2.94 -5.68
CA GLY A 102 16.52 3.67 -5.21
C GLY A 102 17.21 4.47 -6.34
N ASN A 103 18.19 5.30 -5.97
CA ASN A 103 18.96 6.13 -6.90
C ASN A 103 18.09 7.00 -7.84
N ASP A 104 16.99 7.55 -7.30
CA ASP A 104 16.02 8.36 -8.04
C ASP A 104 15.44 7.69 -9.31
N GLY A 105 15.46 6.36 -9.38
CA GLY A 105 15.02 5.62 -10.56
C GLY A 105 15.96 5.75 -11.76
N GLU A 106 17.18 6.24 -11.57
CA GLU A 106 18.19 6.26 -12.62
C GLU A 106 18.89 4.89 -12.70
N PRO A 107 18.92 4.25 -13.89
CA PRO A 107 19.63 3.00 -14.09
C PRO A 107 21.12 3.10 -13.77
N ILE A 108 21.67 2.05 -13.18
CA ILE A 108 23.11 1.86 -13.00
C ILE A 108 23.64 0.80 -13.98
N THR A 109 24.90 0.95 -14.38
CA THR A 109 25.59 -0.01 -15.26
C THR A 109 26.37 -1.04 -14.46
N LYS A 110 26.25 -2.32 -14.81
CA LYS A 110 27.05 -3.43 -14.26
C LYS A 110 27.78 -4.20 -15.37
N GLN A 111 28.97 -4.70 -15.05
CA GLN A 111 29.82 -5.47 -15.98
C GLN A 111 29.48 -6.97 -16.00
N THR A 112 28.57 -7.41 -15.14
CA THR A 112 27.99 -8.76 -15.12
C THR A 112 26.47 -8.63 -15.09
N GLY A 113 25.76 -9.60 -15.67
CA GLY A 113 24.29 -9.68 -15.54
C GLY A 113 23.88 -9.69 -14.07
N ALA A 114 22.62 -9.33 -13.77
CA ALA A 114 22.14 -9.23 -12.40
C ALA A 114 22.44 -10.54 -11.62
N THR A 115 23.32 -10.46 -10.61
CA THR A 115 23.77 -11.63 -9.84
C THR A 115 23.10 -11.75 -8.47
N SER A 116 22.10 -10.93 -8.16
CA SER A 116 21.36 -11.03 -6.91
C SER A 116 19.91 -10.56 -7.10
N ALA A 117 19.01 -11.14 -6.31
CA ALA A 117 17.58 -10.81 -6.24
C ALA A 117 17.29 -9.33 -5.84
N ALA A 118 18.31 -8.47 -5.75
CA ALA A 118 18.21 -7.08 -5.34
C ALA A 118 18.26 -6.08 -6.52
N ASP A 119 18.76 -6.48 -7.69
CA ASP A 119 18.84 -5.61 -8.87
C ASP A 119 17.70 -5.92 -9.85
N LEU A 120 16.95 -4.91 -10.27
CA LEU A 120 15.83 -5.08 -11.18
C LEU A 120 16.25 -4.79 -12.63
N PRO A 121 16.05 -5.72 -13.58
CA PRO A 121 16.50 -5.53 -14.96
C PRO A 121 15.72 -4.40 -15.63
N VAL A 122 16.44 -3.47 -16.27
CA VAL A 122 15.81 -2.43 -17.10
C VAL A 122 15.24 -3.08 -18.34
N ALA A 123 13.93 -2.98 -18.55
CA ALA A 123 13.25 -3.62 -19.67
C ALA A 123 13.78 -3.12 -21.03
N PHE A 124 13.84 -4.02 -22.00
CA PHE A 124 14.25 -3.76 -23.37
C PHE A 124 13.19 -4.26 -24.36
N ASN A 125 12.79 -3.41 -25.29
CA ASN A 125 11.86 -3.78 -26.36
C ASN A 125 12.63 -4.42 -27.52
N ALA A 126 12.76 -5.76 -27.51
CA ALA A 126 13.45 -6.52 -28.55
C ALA A 126 12.67 -6.61 -29.87
N ASP A 127 11.35 -6.37 -29.84
CA ASP A 127 10.48 -6.48 -31.02
C ASP A 127 10.73 -5.37 -32.03
N LYS A 128 11.22 -4.20 -31.57
CA LYS A 128 11.68 -3.10 -32.43
C LYS A 128 12.76 -3.53 -33.44
N TYR A 129 13.51 -4.59 -33.12
CA TYR A 129 14.62 -5.09 -33.90
C TYR A 129 14.22 -6.36 -34.66
N THR A 130 13.00 -6.42 -35.17
CA THR A 130 12.52 -7.52 -36.04
C THR A 130 12.16 -6.99 -37.42
N GLY A 131 12.39 -7.78 -38.47
CA GLY A 131 12.13 -7.36 -39.87
C GLY A 131 13.06 -6.24 -40.36
N ASN A 132 12.73 -5.61 -41.50
CA ASN A 132 13.43 -4.44 -42.06
C ASN A 132 14.97 -4.57 -42.19
N GLY A 133 15.46 -5.78 -42.45
CA GLY A 133 16.89 -6.09 -42.61
C GLY A 133 17.64 -6.37 -41.31
N TRP A 134 16.95 -6.42 -40.16
CA TRP A 134 17.51 -6.95 -38.92
C TRP A 134 17.60 -8.47 -38.98
N VAL A 135 18.74 -9.00 -38.54
CA VAL A 135 19.00 -10.44 -38.45
C VAL A 135 19.50 -10.79 -37.05
N ASP A 136 19.12 -11.97 -36.57
CA ASP A 136 19.72 -12.55 -35.37
C ASP A 136 21.15 -12.99 -35.69
N VAL A 137 22.12 -12.50 -34.91
CA VAL A 137 23.52 -12.88 -35.06
C VAL A 137 23.76 -14.17 -34.28
N PRO A 138 24.06 -15.30 -34.94
CA PRO A 138 24.38 -16.55 -34.26
C PRO A 138 25.60 -16.39 -33.36
N SER A 139 25.63 -17.09 -32.22
CA SER A 139 26.74 -17.05 -31.28
C SER A 139 28.09 -17.46 -31.91
N SER A 140 28.06 -18.29 -32.96
CA SER A 140 29.24 -18.69 -33.72
C SER A 140 29.88 -17.55 -34.53
N GLN A 141 29.16 -16.45 -34.78
CA GLN A 141 29.66 -15.26 -35.47
C GLN A 141 30.26 -14.22 -34.52
N ILE A 142 30.28 -14.47 -33.21
CA ILE A 142 30.68 -13.49 -32.19
C ILE A 142 31.92 -13.95 -31.45
N THR A 143 32.88 -13.05 -31.22
CA THR A 143 34.10 -13.32 -30.44
C THR A 143 34.40 -12.16 -29.47
N PRO A 144 34.63 -12.42 -28.16
CA PRO A 144 34.53 -13.70 -27.47
C PRO A 144 33.09 -14.21 -27.39
N ALA A 145 32.92 -15.49 -27.02
CA ALA A 145 31.59 -16.05 -26.79
C ALA A 145 30.87 -15.26 -25.68
N LEU A 146 29.63 -14.87 -25.95
CA LEU A 146 28.78 -14.17 -24.98
C LEU A 146 28.10 -15.15 -24.03
N PRO A 147 27.61 -14.69 -22.86
CA PRO A 147 26.75 -15.51 -21.99
C PRO A 147 25.52 -16.03 -22.75
N ALA A 148 25.04 -17.23 -22.39
CA ALA A 148 24.03 -17.97 -23.16
C ALA A 148 22.73 -17.20 -23.45
N ASN A 149 22.32 -16.31 -22.53
CA ASN A 149 21.07 -15.56 -22.63
C ASN A 149 21.24 -14.20 -23.33
N VAL A 150 22.48 -13.82 -23.69
CA VAL A 150 22.75 -12.58 -24.41
C VAL A 150 22.54 -12.79 -25.90
N LYS A 151 21.69 -11.95 -26.47
CA LYS A 151 21.31 -11.97 -27.88
C LYS A 151 21.83 -10.70 -28.56
N VAL A 152 22.26 -10.86 -29.81
CA VAL A 152 22.68 -9.75 -30.66
C VAL A 152 21.85 -9.77 -31.93
N LYS A 153 21.32 -8.60 -32.28
CA LYS A 153 20.69 -8.35 -33.58
C LYS A 153 21.49 -7.31 -34.32
N ALA A 154 21.65 -7.50 -35.62
CA ALA A 154 22.40 -6.60 -36.46
C ALA A 154 21.65 -6.28 -37.75
N LYS A 155 21.88 -5.08 -38.26
CA LYS A 155 21.50 -4.66 -39.59
C LYS A 155 22.71 -3.98 -40.20
N GLY A 156 23.12 -4.43 -41.38
CA GLY A 156 24.35 -3.98 -41.99
C GLY A 156 24.26 -3.90 -43.50
N THR A 157 25.00 -2.95 -44.06
CA THR A 157 25.18 -2.81 -45.51
C THR A 157 26.66 -2.72 -45.84
N LYS A 158 27.07 -3.47 -46.86
CA LYS A 158 28.40 -3.35 -47.47
C LYS A 158 28.23 -2.84 -48.89
N THR A 159 28.83 -1.70 -49.19
CA THR A 159 28.84 -1.11 -50.54
C THR A 159 30.27 -0.90 -51.02
N SER A 160 30.48 -0.95 -52.33
CA SER A 160 31.76 -0.69 -52.97
C SER A 160 31.66 0.56 -53.82
N GLU A 161 32.59 1.48 -53.66
CA GLU A 161 32.69 2.69 -54.48
C GLU A 161 34.05 2.73 -55.16
N ILE A 162 34.09 3.12 -56.43
CA ILE A 162 35.34 3.33 -57.16
C ILE A 162 35.73 4.79 -57.03
N THR A 163 36.88 5.07 -56.43
CA THR A 163 37.43 6.43 -56.31
C THR A 163 37.98 6.92 -57.64
N GLY A 164 38.17 8.24 -57.77
CA GLY A 164 38.66 8.86 -59.01
C GLY A 164 40.04 8.38 -59.50
N ASP A 165 40.80 7.67 -58.66
CA ASP A 165 42.07 7.01 -59.00
C ASP A 165 41.92 5.51 -59.34
N GLY A 166 40.69 5.02 -59.50
CA GLY A 166 40.39 3.64 -59.89
C GLY A 166 40.48 2.61 -58.77
N LYS A 167 40.64 3.03 -57.50
CA LYS A 167 40.62 2.12 -56.35
C LYS A 167 39.20 1.83 -55.88
N THR A 168 38.97 0.60 -55.42
CA THR A 168 37.71 0.24 -54.76
C THR A 168 37.81 0.52 -53.26
N VAL A 169 36.90 1.33 -52.74
CA VAL A 169 36.71 1.56 -51.31
C VAL A 169 35.44 0.84 -50.87
N GLU A 170 35.55 -0.03 -49.88
CA GLU A 170 34.40 -0.66 -49.24
C GLU A 170 33.90 0.21 -48.09
N LYS A 171 32.60 0.49 -48.09
CA LYS A 171 31.90 1.18 -47.01
C LYS A 171 30.99 0.18 -46.28
N VAL A 172 31.19 0.07 -44.97
CA VAL A 172 30.42 -0.81 -44.10
C VAL A 172 29.60 0.06 -43.15
N GLY A 173 28.28 -0.06 -43.24
CA GLY A 173 27.34 0.47 -42.25
C GLY A 173 26.87 -0.64 -41.31
N LEU A 174 26.81 -0.36 -40.01
CA LEU A 174 26.33 -1.28 -38.99
C LEU A 174 25.40 -0.55 -38.01
N GLU A 175 24.22 -1.12 -37.81
CA GLU A 175 23.35 -0.88 -36.67
C GLU A 175 23.23 -2.20 -35.90
N TYR A 176 23.20 -2.14 -34.57
CA TYR A 176 23.05 -3.34 -33.74
C TYR A 176 22.23 -3.08 -32.48
N ALA A 177 21.73 -4.17 -31.90
CA ALA A 177 21.12 -4.22 -30.59
C ALA A 177 21.68 -5.42 -29.84
N ILE A 178 22.01 -5.24 -28.57
CA ILE A 178 22.43 -6.30 -27.65
C ILE A 178 21.52 -6.26 -26.42
N PHE A 179 21.06 -7.43 -25.97
CA PHE A 179 20.14 -7.54 -24.85
C PHE A 179 20.22 -8.93 -24.22
N ASN A 180 19.81 -9.04 -22.95
CA ASN A 180 19.81 -10.30 -22.20
C ASN A 180 18.38 -10.79 -21.97
N GLU A 181 18.04 -12.00 -22.41
CA GLU A 181 16.75 -12.63 -22.10
C GLU A 181 16.83 -13.31 -20.74
N TYR A 182 16.42 -12.61 -19.69
CA TYR A 182 16.55 -13.11 -18.32
C TYR A 182 15.41 -14.05 -17.92
N GLU A 183 14.26 -13.92 -18.57
CA GLU A 183 13.11 -14.84 -18.53
C GLU A 183 12.56 -14.93 -19.95
N THR A 184 11.91 -16.04 -20.31
CA THR A 184 11.33 -16.23 -21.64
C THR A 184 10.43 -15.06 -22.03
N GLY A 185 10.80 -14.35 -23.11
CA GLY A 185 10.09 -13.19 -23.62
C GLY A 185 10.30 -11.88 -22.84
N LYS A 186 11.14 -11.87 -21.79
CA LYS A 186 11.51 -10.65 -21.07
C LYS A 186 12.99 -10.33 -21.29
N PHE A 187 13.23 -9.12 -21.80
CA PHE A 187 14.56 -8.70 -22.22
C PHE A 187 15.06 -7.55 -21.36
N GLN A 188 16.33 -7.61 -21.00
CA GLN A 188 17.05 -6.60 -20.25
C GLN A 188 17.91 -5.77 -21.20
N LYS A 189 17.91 -4.45 -20.99
CA LYS A 189 18.74 -3.50 -21.71
C LYS A 189 20.21 -3.76 -21.40
N MET A 190 21.00 -3.84 -22.46
CA MET A 190 22.45 -3.90 -22.41
C MET A 190 23.05 -2.87 -23.37
N ASP A 191 24.30 -2.52 -23.15
CA ASP A 191 25.14 -1.84 -24.14
C ASP A 191 26.49 -2.57 -24.22
N ALA A 192 27.11 -2.54 -25.40
CA ALA A 192 28.43 -3.12 -25.63
C ALA A 192 29.07 -2.47 -26.86
N SER A 193 30.38 -2.55 -27.00
CA SER A 193 31.10 -2.18 -28.21
C SER A 193 31.07 -3.33 -29.23
N LEU A 194 30.24 -3.23 -30.28
CA LEU A 194 30.21 -4.20 -31.39
C LEU A 194 31.00 -3.69 -32.60
N LYS A 195 31.94 -4.50 -33.11
CA LYS A 195 32.73 -4.19 -34.32
C LYS A 195 32.64 -5.32 -35.33
N VAL A 196 32.55 -4.99 -36.62
CA VAL A 196 32.62 -6.01 -37.69
C VAL A 196 34.06 -6.46 -37.86
N ALA A 197 34.31 -7.76 -37.68
CA ALA A 197 35.63 -8.37 -37.85
C ALA A 197 35.85 -8.84 -39.30
N SER A 198 34.82 -9.41 -39.94
CA SER A 198 34.86 -9.83 -41.34
C SER A 198 33.50 -9.63 -42.01
N PRO A 199 33.31 -8.57 -42.82
CA PRO A 199 32.08 -8.36 -43.58
C PRO A 199 32.10 -9.19 -44.87
N ALA A 200 31.69 -10.44 -44.77
CA ALA A 200 31.43 -11.29 -45.93
C ALA A 200 30.05 -10.96 -46.53
N GLY A 201 29.89 -10.86 -47.84
CA GLY A 201 28.59 -10.54 -48.44
C GLY A 201 28.09 -9.11 -48.20
N ALA A 202 26.90 -8.82 -48.73
CA ALA A 202 26.32 -7.47 -48.75
C ALA A 202 25.57 -7.08 -47.45
N THR A 203 25.20 -8.07 -46.63
CA THR A 203 24.30 -7.96 -45.49
C THR A 203 24.87 -8.63 -44.23
N ALA A 204 24.36 -8.23 -43.06
CA ALA A 204 24.89 -8.58 -41.74
C ALA A 204 24.82 -10.08 -41.35
N ASP A 205 24.05 -10.91 -42.08
CA ASP A 205 23.79 -12.32 -41.79
C ASP A 205 24.99 -13.24 -41.98
N THR A 206 26.00 -12.79 -42.72
CA THR A 206 27.22 -13.56 -43.01
C THR A 206 28.48 -12.94 -42.40
N TRP A 207 28.32 -11.89 -41.61
CA TRP A 207 29.44 -11.17 -41.00
C TRP A 207 29.89 -11.83 -39.70
N THR A 208 31.14 -11.59 -39.30
CA THR A 208 31.62 -11.92 -37.96
C THR A 208 31.90 -10.65 -37.17
N TYR A 209 31.79 -10.73 -35.84
CA TYR A 209 31.79 -9.59 -34.95
C TYR A 209 32.72 -9.80 -33.75
N THR A 210 33.34 -8.72 -33.30
CA THR A 210 33.97 -8.63 -31.99
C THR A 210 33.14 -7.79 -31.03
N VAL A 211 33.03 -8.26 -29.79
CA VAL A 211 32.29 -7.58 -28.72
C VAL A 211 33.24 -7.23 -27.58
N ALA A 212 33.11 -6.01 -27.05
CA ALA A 212 33.80 -5.55 -25.84
C ALA A 212 32.88 -4.66 -24.98
N ASP A 213 33.35 -4.24 -23.80
CA ASP A 213 32.72 -3.21 -22.97
C ASP A 213 31.25 -3.48 -22.63
N ILE A 214 30.93 -4.74 -22.30
CA ILE A 214 29.57 -5.20 -22.04
C ILE A 214 29.06 -4.59 -20.73
N ASN A 215 27.92 -3.92 -20.80
CA ASN A 215 27.22 -3.31 -19.68
C ASN A 215 25.77 -3.79 -19.64
N TYR A 216 25.31 -4.16 -18.45
CA TYR A 216 23.93 -4.46 -18.12
C TYR A 216 23.33 -3.27 -17.38
N TYR A 217 22.09 -2.89 -17.74
CA TYR A 217 21.36 -1.84 -17.05
C TYR A 217 20.40 -2.45 -16.03
N VAL A 218 20.51 -1.98 -14.79
CA VAL A 218 19.62 -2.38 -13.69
C VAL A 218 19.15 -1.15 -12.91
N TYR A 219 17.95 -1.21 -12.35
CA TYR A 219 17.54 -0.30 -11.28
C TYR A 219 18.11 -0.83 -9.96
N GLN A 220 18.50 0.10 -9.07
CA GLN A 220 18.87 -0.26 -7.70
C GLN A 220 17.65 -0.85 -6.97
N SER A 221 17.92 -1.62 -5.92
CA SER A 221 16.88 -2.20 -5.05
C SER A 221 15.80 -1.20 -4.68
N GLN A 222 14.57 -1.70 -4.61
CA GLN A 222 13.41 -0.92 -4.21
C GLN A 222 13.57 -0.46 -2.75
N GLU A 223 13.29 0.82 -2.52
CA GLU A 223 13.18 1.42 -1.21
C GLU A 223 11.71 1.45 -0.79
N PHE A 224 11.48 1.38 0.51
CA PHE A 224 10.16 1.40 1.09
C PHE A 224 10.11 2.48 2.17
N LYS A 225 9.01 3.22 2.19
CA LYS A 225 8.62 4.11 3.28
C LYS A 225 7.25 3.68 3.77
N ALA A 226 7.03 3.86 5.07
CA ALA A 226 5.73 3.66 5.67
C ALA A 226 5.40 4.81 6.62
N VAL A 227 4.12 5.13 6.70
CA VAL A 227 3.56 6.09 7.64
C VAL A 227 2.35 5.44 8.31
N ASP A 228 2.25 5.61 9.62
CA ASP A 228 1.07 5.25 10.38
C ASP A 228 0.49 6.53 10.97
N TRP A 229 -0.74 6.90 10.63
CA TRP A 229 -1.31 8.16 11.06
C TRP A 229 -1.69 8.15 12.55
N ALA A 230 -2.09 6.99 13.07
CA ALA A 230 -2.64 6.85 14.41
C ALA A 230 -1.81 5.95 15.33
N GLY A 231 -0.75 5.32 14.82
CA GLY A 231 0.07 4.35 15.54
C GLY A 231 -0.64 3.01 15.74
N SER A 232 -1.64 2.67 14.91
CA SER A 232 -2.41 1.43 15.03
C SER A 232 -1.58 0.18 14.72
N ASN A 233 -0.60 0.27 13.80
CA ASN A 233 0.23 -0.83 13.30
C ASN A 233 -0.57 -2.11 13.01
N THR A 234 -1.71 -1.97 12.35
CA THR A 234 -2.65 -3.05 12.07
C THR A 234 -2.15 -3.95 10.94
N MET A 235 -1.62 -3.36 9.86
CA MET A 235 -0.93 -4.09 8.78
C MET A 235 0.59 -3.98 8.87
N LEU A 236 1.11 -2.85 9.33
CA LEU A 236 2.54 -2.66 9.50
C LEU A 236 3.12 -3.69 10.49
N GLY A 237 4.17 -4.39 10.08
CA GLY A 237 4.75 -5.51 10.83
C GLY A 237 4.25 -6.90 10.44
N THR A 238 3.34 -7.00 9.48
CA THR A 238 2.79 -8.28 9.01
C THR A 238 3.08 -8.51 7.53
N SER A 239 2.89 -9.75 7.07
CA SER A 239 2.92 -10.12 5.65
C SER A 239 1.81 -11.11 5.34
N GLY A 240 1.41 -11.18 4.08
CA GLY A 240 0.34 -12.08 3.63
C GLY A 240 -0.18 -11.74 2.24
N THR A 241 -1.40 -12.18 1.97
CA THR A 241 -2.11 -11.91 0.71
C THR A 241 -3.45 -11.26 1.03
N ARG A 242 -3.75 -10.12 0.41
CA ARG A 242 -5.04 -9.43 0.53
C ARG A 242 -5.55 -9.09 -0.88
N TYR A 243 -6.78 -9.47 -1.19
CA TYR A 243 -7.38 -9.25 -2.52
C TYR A 243 -6.52 -9.76 -3.69
N ASN A 244 -5.90 -10.93 -3.55
CA ASN A 244 -4.96 -11.51 -4.52
C ASN A 244 -3.70 -10.66 -4.76
N VAL A 245 -3.38 -9.75 -3.85
CA VAL A 245 -2.13 -8.98 -3.84
C VAL A 245 -1.32 -9.43 -2.63
N ASP A 246 -0.13 -9.94 -2.88
CA ASP A 246 0.83 -10.26 -1.83
C ASP A 246 1.45 -8.97 -1.28
N TYR A 247 1.58 -8.89 0.04
CA TYR A 247 2.21 -7.79 0.74
C TYR A 247 3.16 -8.31 1.83
N ASP A 248 4.21 -7.55 2.09
CA ASP A 248 5.16 -7.79 3.18
C ASP A 248 5.59 -6.45 3.78
N TYR A 249 5.05 -6.15 4.96
CA TYR A 249 5.35 -4.96 5.74
C TYR A 249 6.06 -5.32 7.05
N THR A 250 6.65 -6.51 7.15
CA THR A 250 7.30 -6.99 8.40
C THR A 250 8.41 -6.06 8.90
N ALA A 251 9.04 -5.31 7.99
CA ALA A 251 10.04 -4.29 8.32
C ALA A 251 9.48 -3.09 9.12
N PHE A 252 8.16 -2.92 9.19
CA PHE A 252 7.48 -1.72 9.72
C PHE A 252 6.75 -1.93 11.05
N ALA A 253 7.01 -3.03 11.76
CA ALA A 253 6.25 -3.44 12.96
C ALA A 253 6.18 -2.43 14.13
N ASN A 254 7.02 -1.41 14.15
CA ASN A 254 7.07 -0.40 15.21
C ASN A 254 7.03 1.02 14.63
N THR A 255 6.25 1.24 13.58
CA THR A 255 6.17 2.56 12.95
C THR A 255 5.39 3.49 13.88
N PRO A 256 5.99 4.59 14.35
CA PRO A 256 5.30 5.51 15.26
C PRO A 256 4.26 6.34 14.50
N ALA A 257 3.25 6.81 15.25
CA ALA A 257 2.26 7.72 14.71
C ALA A 257 2.92 8.99 14.13
N THR A 258 2.55 9.33 12.89
CA THR A 258 2.95 10.56 12.20
C THR A 258 1.68 11.30 11.81
N LEU A 259 1.32 12.28 12.65
CA LEU A 259 0.10 13.06 12.48
C LEU A 259 0.22 13.96 11.25
N ALA A 260 -0.84 14.04 10.45
CA ALA A 260 -0.92 14.97 9.33
C ALA A 260 -0.78 16.42 9.79
N THR A 261 -0.01 17.20 9.03
CA THR A 261 0.23 18.62 9.30
C THR A 261 0.09 19.47 8.05
N GLY A 262 -0.18 20.76 8.22
CA GLY A 262 -0.18 21.74 7.13
C GLY A 262 -1.08 21.32 5.96
N ALA A 263 -0.49 21.18 4.78
CA ALA A 263 -1.20 20.85 3.54
C ALA A 263 -1.64 19.39 3.43
N GLN A 264 -1.24 18.49 4.34
CA GLN A 264 -1.72 17.10 4.39
C GLN A 264 -3.10 16.99 5.08
N ILE A 265 -3.47 18.01 5.87
CA ILE A 265 -4.76 18.04 6.56
C ILE A 265 -5.86 18.38 5.55
N PRO A 266 -6.97 17.62 5.55
CA PRO A 266 -8.12 17.94 4.71
C PRO A 266 -8.61 19.36 4.83
N THR A 267 -8.73 20.01 3.67
CA THR A 267 -9.37 21.30 3.52
C THR A 267 -10.70 21.16 2.78
N VAL A 268 -11.72 21.82 3.33
CA VAL A 268 -13.04 21.96 2.71
C VAL A 268 -12.96 23.09 1.69
N ASP A 269 -12.52 22.79 0.46
CA ASP A 269 -12.62 23.75 -0.63
C ASP A 269 -13.60 23.27 -1.70
N ALA A 270 -14.52 24.15 -2.09
CA ALA A 270 -15.75 23.82 -2.81
C ALA A 270 -15.48 23.14 -4.16
N ALA A 271 -16.39 22.24 -4.54
CA ALA A 271 -16.33 21.47 -5.77
C ALA A 271 -16.26 22.37 -7.02
N ASP A 272 -15.10 22.34 -7.70
CA ASP A 272 -14.94 22.77 -9.08
C ASP A 272 -13.93 21.82 -9.78
N ASN A 273 -14.27 21.41 -11.00
CA ASN A 273 -13.53 20.43 -11.81
C ASN A 273 -12.19 20.99 -12.36
N THR A 274 -11.80 22.19 -11.95
CA THR A 274 -10.51 22.85 -12.23
C THR A 274 -9.43 22.52 -11.18
N ARG A 275 -9.76 21.68 -10.19
CA ARG A 275 -9.06 21.37 -8.92
C ARG A 275 -7.64 20.80 -8.98
N TRP A 276 -7.12 20.41 -10.14
CA TRP A 276 -5.92 19.57 -10.31
C TRP A 276 -4.60 20.16 -9.79
N LEU A 277 -4.53 21.45 -9.48
CA LEU A 277 -3.27 22.13 -9.07
C LEU A 277 -3.35 22.85 -7.71
N ALA A 278 -4.55 23.23 -7.25
CA ALA A 278 -4.70 24.07 -6.06
C ALA A 278 -5.12 23.30 -4.80
N ASN A 279 -5.72 22.11 -4.95
CA ASN A 279 -6.32 21.34 -3.86
C ASN A 279 -5.67 19.97 -3.64
N LEU A 280 -4.49 19.74 -4.25
CA LEU A 280 -3.65 18.59 -3.98
C LEU A 280 -3.08 18.73 -2.57
N GLN A 281 -3.52 17.86 -1.67
CA GLN A 281 -2.95 17.80 -0.34
C GLN A 281 -1.74 16.89 -0.41
N SER A 282 -0.56 17.52 -0.37
CA SER A 282 0.70 16.79 -0.40
C SER A 282 0.76 15.84 0.78
N ASP A 283 1.06 14.59 0.52
CA ASP A 283 1.37 13.65 1.57
C ASP A 283 2.83 13.84 2.00
N SER A 284 3.09 14.93 2.71
CA SER A 284 4.43 15.23 3.23
C SER A 284 4.91 14.23 4.27
N GLY A 285 4.01 13.42 4.84
CA GLY A 285 4.36 12.35 5.77
C GLY A 285 5.11 11.22 5.06
N LEU A 286 4.61 10.80 3.89
CA LEU A 286 5.21 9.71 3.11
C LEU A 286 6.18 10.23 2.04
N ASP A 287 5.69 11.08 1.14
CA ASP A 287 6.47 11.78 0.12
C ASP A 287 5.68 12.93 -0.52
N SER A 288 6.27 14.12 -0.63
CA SER A 288 5.59 15.30 -1.17
C SER A 288 5.18 15.19 -2.64
N SER A 289 5.65 14.16 -3.35
CA SER A 289 5.23 13.84 -4.72
C SER A 289 3.86 13.13 -4.78
N LEU A 290 3.41 12.55 -3.67
CA LEU A 290 2.09 11.95 -3.53
C LEU A 290 1.07 12.99 -3.06
N TYR A 291 -0.17 12.79 -3.48
CA TYR A 291 -1.28 13.58 -3.01
C TYR A 291 -2.55 12.76 -2.87
N THR A 292 -3.39 13.18 -1.93
CA THR A 292 -4.75 12.66 -1.72
C THR A 292 -5.78 13.72 -2.08
N VAL A 293 -6.93 13.27 -2.57
CA VAL A 293 -8.07 14.13 -2.90
C VAL A 293 -9.23 13.77 -1.99
N TYR A 294 -9.54 14.66 -1.05
CA TYR A 294 -10.67 14.50 -0.15
C TYR A 294 -11.96 15.09 -0.74
N ASN A 295 -13.09 14.45 -0.41
CA ASN A 295 -14.41 14.93 -0.77
C ASN A 295 -14.78 16.14 0.09
N ALA A 296 -14.67 17.34 -0.48
CA ALA A 296 -14.97 18.57 0.24
C ALA A 296 -16.40 18.61 0.80
N ALA A 297 -17.39 18.01 0.13
CA ALA A 297 -18.76 17.97 0.65
C ALA A 297 -18.89 17.06 1.88
N GLY A 298 -18.04 16.05 1.99
CA GLY A 298 -18.00 15.10 3.10
C GLY A 298 -17.10 15.51 4.26
N MET A 299 -16.29 16.57 4.13
CA MET A 299 -15.30 17.01 5.13
C MET A 299 -15.70 18.30 5.86
N THR A 300 -15.23 18.46 7.11
CA THR A 300 -15.28 19.70 7.89
C THR A 300 -13.96 19.97 8.61
N ASN A 301 -13.59 21.26 8.73
CA ASN A 301 -12.37 21.70 9.41
C ASN A 301 -12.66 22.23 10.82
N THR A 302 -13.92 22.21 11.24
CA THR A 302 -14.34 22.74 12.53
C THR A 302 -15.20 21.73 13.25
N VAL A 303 -14.91 21.51 14.53
CA VAL A 303 -15.77 20.72 15.40
C VAL A 303 -17.13 21.43 15.52
N PRO A 304 -18.25 20.77 15.23
CA PRO A 304 -19.56 21.40 15.33
C PRO A 304 -19.85 21.82 16.78
N THR A 305 -20.59 22.90 16.96
CA THR A 305 -20.90 23.46 18.28
C THR A 305 -22.20 22.92 18.88
N SER A 306 -23.08 22.34 18.06
CA SER A 306 -24.32 21.71 18.50
C SER A 306 -24.92 20.79 17.42
N GLY A 307 -25.50 19.67 17.84
CA GLY A 307 -26.16 18.72 16.95
C GLY A 307 -25.17 17.97 16.05
N GLY A 308 -25.63 16.87 15.43
CA GLY A 308 -24.77 16.10 14.53
C GLY A 308 -24.53 16.82 13.20
N GLU A 309 -23.32 16.69 12.64
CA GLU A 309 -23.03 17.10 11.27
C GLU A 309 -22.62 15.86 10.46
N ASN A 310 -23.28 15.62 9.33
CA ASN A 310 -23.00 14.47 8.46
C ASN A 310 -21.71 14.71 7.66
N LYS A 311 -20.58 14.86 8.36
CA LYS A 311 -19.26 15.15 7.80
C LYS A 311 -18.18 14.50 8.63
N TRP A 312 -17.01 14.36 8.02
CA TRP A 312 -15.79 13.84 8.61
C TRP A 312 -14.86 14.98 9.02
N LEU A 313 -14.18 14.82 10.15
CA LEU A 313 -13.19 15.77 10.66
C LEU A 313 -11.92 15.03 11.05
N TYR A 314 -10.77 15.51 10.57
CA TYR A 314 -9.47 15.02 11.03
C TYR A 314 -9.15 15.58 12.42
N ASN A 315 -8.77 14.72 13.37
CA ASN A 315 -8.32 15.11 14.69
C ASN A 315 -6.78 15.06 14.75
N ASP A 316 -6.16 16.23 14.86
CA ASP A 316 -4.70 16.40 14.88
C ASP A 316 -4.02 15.95 16.19
N LYS A 317 -4.78 15.41 17.14
CA LYS A 317 -4.26 14.89 18.41
C LYS A 317 -4.00 13.39 18.40
N ASP A 318 -4.72 12.65 17.57
CA ASP A 318 -4.70 11.18 17.56
C ASP A 318 -4.60 10.57 16.16
N GLY A 319 -4.68 11.37 15.10
CA GLY A 319 -4.49 10.91 13.72
C GLY A 319 -5.71 10.24 13.09
N TYR A 320 -6.88 10.33 13.75
CA TYR A 320 -8.12 9.76 13.23
C TYR A 320 -9.02 10.80 12.55
N PHE A 321 -9.71 10.35 11.51
CA PHE A 321 -10.88 10.99 10.94
C PHE A 321 -12.13 10.54 11.70
N TYR A 322 -12.88 11.47 12.28
CA TYR A 322 -14.11 11.19 13.01
C TYR A 322 -15.33 11.56 12.18
N TYR A 323 -16.31 10.66 12.11
CA TYR A 323 -17.63 11.02 11.61
C TYR A 323 -18.36 11.83 12.70
N MET A 324 -18.72 13.07 12.40
CA MET A 324 -19.19 14.06 13.38
C MET A 324 -20.69 13.94 13.69
N ASN A 325 -21.26 12.76 13.48
CA ASN A 325 -22.62 12.39 13.84
C ASN A 325 -22.69 10.93 14.33
N VAL A 326 -23.81 10.57 14.94
CA VAL A 326 -24.15 9.17 15.24
C VAL A 326 -24.56 8.49 13.93
N LEU A 327 -23.92 7.38 13.58
CA LEU A 327 -24.28 6.58 12.42
C LEU A 327 -25.37 5.57 12.82
N ASN A 328 -26.60 5.78 12.36
CA ASN A 328 -27.73 4.92 12.73
C ASN A 328 -27.75 3.63 11.91
N SER A 329 -28.57 2.68 12.36
CA SER A 329 -28.86 1.45 11.62
C SER A 329 -29.39 1.76 10.22
N GLY A 330 -28.77 1.14 9.22
CA GLY A 330 -29.08 1.30 7.79
C GLY A 330 -28.48 2.53 7.12
N GLU A 331 -27.75 3.39 7.85
CA GLU A 331 -27.16 4.61 7.29
C GLU A 331 -25.75 4.39 6.76
N SER A 332 -25.34 5.27 5.85
CA SER A 332 -23.96 5.39 5.38
C SER A 332 -23.47 6.82 5.56
N THR A 333 -22.17 6.95 5.86
CA THR A 333 -21.50 8.25 5.87
C THR A 333 -21.39 8.79 4.44
N PRO A 334 -21.20 10.12 4.25
CA PRO A 334 -20.66 10.60 2.99
C PRO A 334 -19.28 9.99 2.74
N GLU A 335 -18.86 10.01 1.47
CA GLU A 335 -17.49 9.75 1.08
C GLU A 335 -16.58 10.85 1.66
N PHE A 336 -15.39 10.49 2.11
CA PHE A 336 -14.41 11.47 2.61
C PHE A 336 -13.12 11.51 1.79
N LEU A 337 -12.75 10.40 1.15
CA LEU A 337 -11.68 10.32 0.16
C LEU A 337 -12.30 10.03 -1.21
N ASN A 338 -11.78 10.66 -2.26
CA ASN A 338 -12.17 10.45 -3.65
C ASN A 338 -11.08 9.76 -4.46
N ALA A 339 -9.81 10.15 -4.25
CA ALA A 339 -8.70 9.69 -5.08
C ALA A 339 -7.32 9.85 -4.43
N LEU A 340 -6.32 9.21 -5.05
CA LEU A 340 -4.90 9.30 -4.75
C LEU A 340 -4.14 9.43 -6.08
N GLY A 341 -3.00 10.11 -6.09
CA GLY A 341 -2.16 10.21 -7.30
C GLY A 341 -0.74 10.70 -7.04
N LEU A 342 0.04 10.70 -8.13
CA LEU A 342 1.39 11.26 -8.19
C LEU A 342 1.40 12.56 -8.98
N ARG A 343 2.09 13.57 -8.47
CA ARG A 343 2.21 14.86 -9.16
C ARG A 343 2.88 14.68 -10.53
N ALA A 344 2.50 15.50 -11.50
CA ALA A 344 3.09 15.44 -12.85
C ALA A 344 4.60 15.77 -12.88
N ASP A 345 5.09 16.49 -11.86
CA ASP A 345 6.52 16.81 -11.67
C ASP A 345 7.27 15.77 -10.82
N ALA A 346 6.64 14.62 -10.50
CA ALA A 346 7.26 13.58 -9.69
C ALA A 346 8.48 12.94 -10.39
N SER A 347 9.45 12.53 -9.58
CA SER A 347 10.70 11.91 -10.04
C SER A 347 10.46 10.57 -10.75
N LYS A 348 11.40 10.17 -11.63
CA LYS A 348 11.37 8.87 -12.31
C LYS A 348 11.44 7.68 -11.35
N LYS A 349 11.84 7.88 -10.10
CA LYS A 349 11.83 6.82 -9.08
C LYS A 349 10.47 6.17 -8.86
N TYR A 350 9.40 6.84 -9.28
CA TYR A 350 8.03 6.34 -9.22
C TYR A 350 7.56 5.63 -10.49
N SER A 351 8.44 5.36 -11.47
CA SER A 351 8.04 4.70 -12.74
C SER A 351 7.58 3.25 -12.59
N ASP A 352 7.78 2.65 -11.41
CA ASP A 352 7.28 1.33 -10.98
C ASP A 352 6.86 1.41 -9.51
N VAL A 353 6.14 2.49 -9.19
CA VAL A 353 5.68 2.76 -7.84
C VAL A 353 4.62 1.77 -7.42
N GLN A 354 4.66 1.39 -6.15
CA GLN A 354 3.53 0.76 -5.47
C GLN A 354 3.17 1.64 -4.29
N VAL A 355 1.92 2.10 -4.27
CA VAL A 355 1.33 2.82 -3.14
C VAL A 355 0.21 1.96 -2.58
N ASP A 356 0.33 1.56 -1.33
CA ASP A 356 -0.71 0.87 -0.60
C ASP A 356 -1.25 1.82 0.48
N LEU A 357 -2.53 2.20 0.36
CA LEU A 357 -3.25 2.99 1.35
C LEU A 357 -4.23 2.06 2.08
N VAL A 358 -3.84 1.67 3.29
CA VAL A 358 -4.59 0.80 4.19
C VAL A 358 -5.47 1.68 5.10
N LEU A 359 -6.75 1.35 5.14
CA LEU A 359 -7.75 2.06 5.93
C LEU A 359 -8.10 1.24 7.18
N ASN A 360 -7.91 1.85 8.34
CA ASN A 360 -8.25 1.26 9.62
C ASN A 360 -9.51 1.91 10.16
N MET A 361 -10.65 1.23 10.05
CA MET A 361 -11.91 1.72 10.61
C MET A 361 -12.11 1.19 12.03
N GLU A 362 -12.49 2.07 12.93
CA GLU A 362 -13.00 1.71 14.24
C GLU A 362 -14.42 2.25 14.45
N ALA A 363 -15.27 1.46 15.10
CA ALA A 363 -16.58 1.90 15.54
C ALA A 363 -16.87 1.47 16.97
N ILE A 364 -17.50 2.36 17.74
CA ILE A 364 -17.96 2.08 19.10
C ILE A 364 -19.45 2.36 19.23
N GLN A 365 -20.13 1.68 20.14
CA GLN A 365 -21.52 2.00 20.43
C GLN A 365 -21.66 3.48 20.80
N ALA A 366 -22.73 4.14 20.31
CA ALA A 366 -22.99 5.56 20.55
C ALA A 366 -23.44 5.83 22.00
N VAL A 367 -22.50 5.69 22.94
CA VAL A 367 -22.68 5.87 24.38
C VAL A 367 -21.58 6.80 24.90
N LYS A 368 -21.97 7.77 25.74
CA LYS A 368 -21.05 8.79 26.27
C LYS A 368 -19.78 8.23 26.90
N ALA A 369 -19.91 7.14 27.66
CA ALA A 369 -18.79 6.52 28.38
C ALA A 369 -17.76 5.91 27.42
N ALA A 370 -18.21 5.29 26.32
CA ALA A 370 -17.33 4.59 25.38
C ALA A 370 -16.30 5.50 24.70
N ILE A 371 -16.58 6.80 24.58
CA ILE A 371 -15.66 7.78 23.96
C ILE A 371 -14.40 7.99 24.82
N THR A 372 -14.56 8.08 26.14
CA THR A 372 -13.46 8.42 27.07
C THR A 372 -12.89 7.22 27.82
N ASP A 373 -13.57 6.07 27.79
CA ASP A 373 -13.09 4.83 28.41
C ASP A 373 -11.85 4.33 27.64
N PRO A 374 -10.71 4.05 28.29
CA PRO A 374 -9.49 3.65 27.60
C PRO A 374 -9.65 2.44 26.66
N ALA A 375 -8.88 2.45 25.57
CA ALA A 375 -8.69 1.29 24.71
C ALA A 375 -8.16 0.11 25.55
N GLY A 376 -8.87 -1.02 25.54
CA GLY A 376 -8.60 -2.16 26.43
C GLY A 376 -9.84 -2.99 26.71
N ASN A 377 -9.97 -3.56 27.93
CA ASN A 377 -11.03 -4.52 28.29
C ASN A 377 -12.47 -4.02 28.07
N ASN A 378 -12.67 -2.71 28.03
CA ASN A 378 -13.99 -2.11 27.85
C ASN A 378 -14.23 -1.59 26.42
N GLY A 379 -13.27 -1.69 25.49
CA GLY A 379 -13.48 -1.35 24.07
C GLY A 379 -13.85 0.10 23.76
N GLY A 380 -13.40 1.06 24.59
CA GLY A 380 -13.59 2.49 24.33
C GLY A 380 -12.42 3.13 23.58
N TRP A 381 -12.56 4.40 23.19
CA TRP A 381 -11.54 5.12 22.43
C TRP A 381 -10.50 5.85 23.28
N GLY A 382 -10.71 5.97 24.59
CA GLY A 382 -9.78 6.60 25.52
C GLY A 382 -9.52 8.08 25.25
N MET A 383 -10.42 8.77 24.55
CA MET A 383 -10.23 10.18 24.22
C MET A 383 -10.20 11.03 25.50
N ALA A 384 -9.37 12.07 25.50
CA ALA A 384 -9.36 13.03 26.60
C ALA A 384 -10.71 13.76 26.68
N SER A 385 -11.28 13.91 27.87
CA SER A 385 -12.54 14.64 28.07
C SER A 385 -12.45 16.14 27.72
N THR A 386 -11.23 16.68 27.63
CA THR A 386 -10.93 18.03 27.16
C THR A 386 -10.79 18.15 25.65
N ASP A 387 -10.80 17.02 24.92
CA ASP A 387 -10.80 17.05 23.46
C ASP A 387 -12.15 17.60 22.95
N PRO A 388 -12.17 18.67 22.13
CA PRO A 388 -13.40 19.16 21.52
C PRO A 388 -14.14 18.10 20.71
N VAL A 389 -13.43 17.19 20.02
CA VAL A 389 -14.08 16.10 19.27
C VAL A 389 -14.81 15.16 20.23
N ALA A 390 -14.16 14.75 21.32
CA ALA A 390 -14.79 13.93 22.35
C ALA A 390 -16.00 14.64 22.96
N THR A 391 -15.84 15.92 23.32
CA THR A 391 -16.92 16.75 23.90
C THR A 391 -18.12 16.82 22.96
N HIS A 392 -17.89 17.02 21.67
CA HIS A 392 -18.92 17.04 20.64
C HIS A 392 -19.64 15.70 20.53
N LEU A 393 -18.91 14.59 20.33
CA LEU A 393 -19.52 13.27 20.20
C LEU A 393 -20.33 12.87 21.44
N GLN A 394 -19.85 13.22 22.64
CA GLN A 394 -20.59 13.01 23.88
C GLN A 394 -21.89 13.82 23.96
N SER A 395 -21.97 14.97 23.28
CA SER A 395 -23.18 15.80 23.23
C SER A 395 -24.28 15.21 22.35
N LEU A 396 -23.92 14.33 21.41
CA LEU A 396 -24.86 13.70 20.47
C LEU A 396 -25.67 12.57 21.10
N VAL A 397 -25.23 12.07 22.27
CA VAL A 397 -25.93 11.05 23.03
C VAL A 397 -26.75 11.73 24.11
N THR A 398 -28.08 11.71 23.98
CA THR A 398 -28.97 12.09 25.09
C THR A 398 -28.77 11.15 26.28
N LYS A 399 -28.86 11.71 27.50
CA LYS A 399 -28.68 11.01 28.78
C LYS A 399 -29.44 9.71 28.90
#